data_AF-A0A2V8VLJ8-F1
#
_entry.id   AF-A0A2V8VLJ8-F1
#
_cell.length_a   1.000
_cell.length_b   1.000
_cell.length_c   1.000
_cell.angle_alpha   90.00
_cell.angle_beta   90.00
_cell.angle_gamma   90.00
#
_symmetry.space_group_name_H-M   'P 1'
#
loop_
_entity.id
_entity.type
_entity.pdbx_description
1 polymer ?
#
loop_
_entity_poly.entity_id
_entity_poly.type
_entity_poly.pdbx_seq_one_letter_code
_entity_poly.pdbx_strand_id
1 'polypeptide(L)'
;MKRFGFISLIAVGLMISGLNAGEIQRREVHQQKRIAQGVKSGQLTPGETAKLEHKEAKLNREIRNDRQENGGKLTAKERRQINHQQNKLSRQIYRDKHNARQQ
;
A
#
# COMPACT_ATOMS: atom_id res chain seq x y z
N MET A 1 -26.81 -21.04 2.51
CA MET A 1 -26.23 -20.36 1.32
C MET A 1 -25.35 -19.21 1.79
N LYS A 2 -24.05 -19.43 1.98
CA LYS A 2 -23.11 -18.37 2.38
C LYS A 2 -22.65 -17.65 1.11
N ARG A 3 -23.17 -16.44 0.89
CA ARG A 3 -22.72 -15.57 -0.20
C ARG A 3 -21.29 -15.14 0.12
N PHE A 4 -20.32 -15.91 -0.36
CA PHE A 4 -18.94 -15.47 -0.46
C PHE A 4 -18.89 -14.38 -1.52
N GLY A 5 -19.18 -13.15 -1.09
CA GLY A 5 -18.94 -11.97 -1.90
C GLY A 5 -17.44 -11.89 -2.14
N PHE A 6 -17.02 -12.25 -3.36
CA PHE A 6 -15.71 -11.94 -3.90
C PHE A 6 -15.53 -10.42 -3.84
N ILE A 7 -14.88 -9.92 -2.78
CA ILE A 7 -14.48 -8.53 -2.73
C ILE A 7 -13.35 -8.39 -3.74
N SER A 8 -13.75 -7.83 -4.87
CA SER A 8 -12.95 -7.41 -6.01
C SER A 8 -11.56 -6.97 -5.58
N LEU A 9 -10.57 -7.63 -6.16
CA LEU A 9 -9.18 -7.23 -6.23
C LEU A 9 -9.14 -5.87 -6.95
N ILE A 10 -9.44 -4.76 -6.26
CA ILE A 10 -9.18 -3.44 -6.80
C ILE A 10 -7.66 -3.32 -6.83
N ALA A 11 -7.10 -3.67 -7.98
CA ALA A 11 -5.74 -3.36 -8.35
C ALA A 11 -5.61 -1.84 -8.31
N VAL A 12 -5.19 -1.30 -7.16
CA VAL A 12 -4.71 0.07 -7.07
C VAL A 12 -3.56 0.15 -8.07
N GLY A 13 -3.78 0.96 -9.11
CA GLY A 13 -3.06 0.90 -10.38
C GLY A 13 -1.56 0.72 -10.25
N LEU A 14 -1.12 -0.53 -10.38
CA LEU A 14 0.28 -0.87 -10.59
C LEU A 14 0.61 -0.42 -12.02
N MET A 15 1.11 0.81 -12.16
CA MET A 15 1.73 1.24 -13.42
C MET A 15 3.01 0.43 -13.59
N ILE A 16 2.93 -0.67 -14.33
CA ILE A 16 4.07 -1.49 -14.73
C ILE A 16 4.84 -0.70 -15.80
N SER A 17 5.74 0.17 -15.37
CA SER A 17 6.78 0.74 -16.23
C SER A 17 8.11 0.05 -15.91
N GLY A 18 8.67 -0.58 -16.94
CA GLY A 18 9.74 -1.58 -16.85
C GLY A 18 11.08 -1.12 -16.27
N LEU A 19 11.80 -2.14 -15.78
CA LEU A 19 13.26 -2.29 -15.60
C LEU A 19 14.05 -1.31 -14.70
N ASN A 20 13.48 -0.21 -14.21
CA ASN A 20 14.12 0.65 -13.19
C ASN A 20 13.11 1.20 -12.17
N ALA A 21 12.34 0.31 -11.55
CA ALA A 21 11.45 0.69 -10.45
C ALA A 21 12.27 1.24 -9.27
N GLY A 22 12.17 2.55 -9.00
CA GLY A 22 12.81 3.20 -7.85
C GLY A 22 12.40 2.58 -6.50
N GLU A 23 13.15 2.87 -5.43
CA GLU A 23 12.92 2.27 -4.09
C GLU A 23 11.46 2.36 -3.63
N ILE A 24 10.82 3.52 -3.80
CA ILE A 24 9.42 3.78 -3.45
C ILE A 24 8.48 2.77 -4.11
N GLN A 25 8.67 2.50 -5.40
CA GLN A 25 7.83 1.57 -6.16
C GLN A 25 8.02 0.12 -5.68
N ARG A 26 9.27 -0.29 -5.42
CA ARG A 26 9.55 -1.63 -4.88
C ARG A 26 8.89 -1.86 -3.53
N ARG A 27 8.89 -0.83 -2.68
CA ARG A 27 8.23 -0.86 -1.37
C ARG A 27 6.71 -0.93 -1.48
N GLU A 28 6.10 -0.19 -2.40
CA GLU A 28 4.66 -0.28 -2.68
C GLU A 28 4.26 -1.70 -3.10
N VAL A 29 4.98 -2.29 -4.07
CA VAL A 29 4.73 -3.66 -4.52
C VAL A 29 4.87 -4.67 -3.38
N HIS A 30 5.88 -4.50 -2.51
CA HIS A 30 6.03 -5.37 -1.34
C HIS A 30 4.83 -5.25 -0.39
N GLN A 31 4.39 -4.02 -0.08
CA GLN A 31 3.27 -3.79 0.84
C GLN A 31 1.97 -4.40 0.31
N GLN A 32 1.67 -4.19 -0.97
CA GLN A 32 0.54 -4.84 -1.67
C GLN A 32 0.60 -6.37 -1.60
N LYS A 33 1.77 -6.98 -1.82
CA LYS A 33 1.95 -8.43 -1.65
C LYS A 33 1.64 -8.90 -0.22
N ARG A 34 2.01 -8.11 0.79
CA ARG A 34 1.74 -8.45 2.20
C ARG A 34 0.27 -8.30 2.55
N ILE A 35 -0.42 -7.31 1.99
CA ILE A 35 -1.87 -7.13 2.15
C ILE A 35 -2.60 -8.30 1.48
N ALA A 36 -2.28 -8.59 0.21
CA ALA A 36 -2.87 -9.70 -0.53
C ALA A 36 -2.65 -11.04 0.17
N GLN A 37 -1.44 -11.29 0.69
CA GLN A 37 -1.18 -12.50 1.47
C GLN A 37 -1.98 -12.51 2.78
N GLY A 38 -2.08 -11.37 3.48
CA GLY A 38 -2.88 -11.26 4.71
C GLY A 38 -4.36 -11.53 4.49
N VAL A 39 -4.94 -11.04 3.38
CA VAL A 39 -6.30 -11.35 2.95
C VAL A 39 -6.43 -12.84 2.64
N LYS A 40 -5.52 -13.39 1.81
CA LYS A 40 -5.54 -14.80 1.40
C LYS A 40 -5.46 -15.76 2.58
N SER A 41 -4.66 -15.44 3.60
CA SER A 41 -4.51 -16.28 4.80
C SER A 41 -5.53 -15.97 5.90
N GLY A 42 -6.41 -14.98 5.70
CA GLY A 42 -7.35 -14.52 6.74
C GLY A 42 -6.68 -13.87 7.95
N GLN A 43 -5.46 -13.34 7.78
CA GLN A 43 -4.76 -12.53 8.78
C GLN A 43 -5.21 -11.07 8.79
N LEU A 44 -5.85 -10.60 7.71
CA LEU A 44 -6.47 -9.28 7.63
C LEU A 44 -7.98 -9.41 7.44
N THR A 45 -8.74 -8.64 8.20
CA THR A 45 -10.18 -8.49 8.01
C THR A 45 -10.47 -7.59 6.80
N PRO A 46 -11.70 -7.63 6.24
CA PRO A 46 -12.09 -6.70 5.18
C PRO A 46 -11.95 -5.23 5.60
N GLY A 47 -12.26 -4.89 6.86
CA GLY A 47 -12.13 -3.53 7.38
C GLY A 47 -10.68 -3.05 7.50
N GLU A 48 -9.78 -3.92 7.98
CA GLU A 48 -8.34 -3.64 8.02
C GLU A 48 -7.77 -3.46 6.63
N THR A 49 -8.13 -4.37 5.73
CA THR A 49 -7.70 -4.32 4.32
C THR A 49 -8.13 -2.99 3.70
N ALA A 50 -9.40 -2.61 3.83
CA ALA A 50 -9.91 -1.33 3.32
C ALA A 50 -9.15 -0.12 3.89
N LYS A 51 -8.83 -0.15 5.19
CA LYS A 51 -8.05 0.91 5.85
C LYS A 51 -6.61 0.98 5.37
N LEU A 52 -5.97 -0.15 5.09
CA LEU A 52 -4.61 -0.22 4.54
C LEU A 52 -4.57 0.28 3.09
N GLU A 53 -5.48 -0.21 2.25
CA GLU A 53 -5.63 0.22 0.84
C GLU A 53 -5.91 1.73 0.74
N HIS A 54 -6.77 2.27 1.60
CA HIS A 54 -7.04 3.71 1.63
C HIS A 54 -5.77 4.53 1.94
N LYS A 55 -4.91 4.04 2.83
CA LYS A 55 -3.65 4.70 3.17
C LYS A 55 -2.64 4.63 2.03
N GLU A 56 -2.54 3.50 1.33
CA GLU A 56 -1.71 3.37 0.13
C GLU A 56 -2.19 4.29 -0.98
N ALA A 57 -3.50 4.34 -1.24
CA ALA A 57 -4.07 5.24 -2.22
C ALA A 57 -3.80 6.72 -1.89
N LYS A 58 -3.86 7.11 -0.61
CA LYS A 58 -3.52 8.47 -0.17
C LYS A 58 -2.04 8.78 -0.42
N LEU A 59 -1.13 7.88 -0.05
CA LEU A 59 0.31 8.06 -0.26
C LEU A 59 0.65 8.12 -1.76
N ASN A 60 0.03 7.29 -2.59
CA ASN A 60 0.21 7.33 -4.04
C ASN A 60 -0.30 8.63 -4.66
N ARG A 61 -1.37 9.21 -4.11
CA ARG A 61 -1.84 10.54 -4.51
C ARG A 61 -0.82 11.62 -4.14
N GLU A 62 -0.27 11.59 -2.93
CA GLU A 62 0.79 12.50 -2.47
C GLU A 62 2.02 12.42 -3.40
N ILE A 63 2.53 11.21 -3.67
CA ILE A 63 3.66 11.00 -4.59
C ILE A 63 3.39 11.58 -5.98
N ARG A 64 2.16 11.42 -6.50
CA ARG A 64 1.79 11.96 -7.82
C ARG A 64 1.76 13.49 -7.81
N ASN A 65 1.16 14.08 -6.78
CA ASN A 65 1.08 15.54 -6.64
C ASN A 65 2.49 16.14 -6.50
N ASP A 66 3.31 15.60 -5.60
CA ASP A 66 4.70 16.04 -5.40
C ASP A 66 5.50 15.97 -6.70
N ARG A 67 5.32 14.90 -7.49
CA ARG A 67 5.95 14.80 -8.81
C ARG A 67 5.42 15.86 -9.78
N GLN A 68 4.11 16.11 -9.81
CA GLN A 68 3.52 17.11 -10.68
C GLN A 68 4.05 18.52 -10.36
N GLU A 69 4.18 18.85 -9.07
CA GLU A 69 4.73 20.13 -8.60
C GLU A 69 6.21 20.30 -8.95
N ASN A 70 6.97 19.20 -9.02
CA ASN A 70 8.42 19.21 -9.23
C ASN A 70 8.85 18.69 -10.62
N GLY A 71 8.03 18.92 -11.66
CA GLY A 71 8.40 18.60 -13.05
C GLY A 71 8.62 17.11 -13.32
N GLY A 72 7.85 16.25 -12.67
CA GLY A 72 7.86 14.78 -12.80
C GLY A 72 8.76 14.04 -11.79
N LYS A 73 9.51 14.77 -10.95
CA LYS A 73 10.51 14.19 -10.03
C LYS A 73 10.16 14.44 -8.58
N LEU A 74 10.75 13.67 -7.67
CA LEU A 74 10.65 13.93 -6.23
C LEU A 74 11.93 14.61 -5.74
N THR A 75 11.78 15.64 -4.92
CA THR A 75 12.88 16.26 -4.19
C THR A 75 13.47 15.28 -3.16
N ALA A 76 14.66 15.58 -2.65
CA ALA A 76 15.28 14.77 -1.60
C ALA A 76 14.49 14.83 -0.27
N LYS A 77 13.76 15.93 -0.02
CA LYS A 77 12.90 16.08 1.16
C LYS A 77 11.65 15.20 1.04
N GLU A 78 10.94 15.27 -0.08
CA GLU A 78 9.76 14.43 -0.35
C GLU A 78 10.12 12.95 -0.32
N ARG A 79 11.23 12.54 -0.95
CA ARG A 79 11.68 11.14 -0.88
C ARG A 79 11.86 10.64 0.55
N ARG A 80 12.43 11.45 1.45
CA ARG A 80 12.57 11.10 2.87
C ARG A 80 11.22 11.01 3.58
N GLN A 81 10.32 11.95 3.31
CA GLN A 81 8.95 11.94 3.84
C GLN A 81 8.18 10.70 3.40
N ILE A 82 8.16 10.41 2.10
CA ILE A 82 7.51 9.23 1.51
C ILE A 82 8.09 7.94 2.09
N ASN A 83 9.43 7.84 2.19
CA ASN A 83 10.07 6.67 2.80
C ASN A 83 9.63 6.47 4.27
N HIS A 84 9.50 7.55 5.05
CA HIS A 84 8.98 7.47 6.41
C HIS A 84 7.52 7.02 6.46
N GLN A 85 6.67 7.53 5.58
CA GLN A 85 5.27 7.12 5.47
C GLN A 85 5.14 5.65 5.07
N GLN A 86 5.92 5.18 4.09
CA GLN A 86 5.97 3.75 3.72
C GLN A 86 6.46 2.88 4.89
N ASN A 87 7.42 3.35 5.69
CA ASN A 87 7.86 2.61 6.88
C ASN A 87 6.75 2.54 7.95
N LYS A 88 5.99 3.62 8.16
CA LYS A 88 4.84 3.62 9.08
C LYS A 88 3.77 2.64 8.61
N LEU A 89 3.44 2.67 7.33
CA LEU A 89 2.46 1.78 6.73
C LEU A 89 2.90 0.32 6.78
N SER A 90 4.17 0.03 6.46
CA SER A 90 4.73 -1.32 6.57
C SER A 90 4.62 -1.91 7.97
N ARG A 91 4.92 -1.11 9.01
CA ARG A 91 4.73 -1.49 10.42
C ARG A 91 3.25 -1.70 10.75
N GLN A 92 2.36 -0.89 10.20
CA GLN A 92 0.93 -1.09 10.39
C GLN A 92 0.46 -2.40 9.76
N ILE A 93 0.82 -2.70 8.50
CA ILE A 93 0.50 -3.99 7.86
C ILE A 93 1.03 -5.15 8.72
N TYR A 94 2.22 -4.99 9.35
CA TYR A 94 2.74 -6.03 10.23
C TYR A 94 1.87 -6.23 11.46
N ARG A 95 1.51 -5.13 12.14
CA ARG A 95 0.65 -5.18 13.33
C ARG A 95 -0.74 -5.70 13.00
N ASP A 96 -1.35 -5.25 11.92
CA ASP A 96 -2.70 -5.66 11.53
C ASP A 96 -2.70 -7.18 11.20
N LYS A 97 -1.67 -7.70 10.50
CA LYS A 97 -1.53 -9.15 10.25
C LYS A 97 -1.25 -10.04 11.47
N HIS A 98 -0.68 -9.46 12.53
CA HIS A 98 -0.26 -10.20 13.73
C HIS A 98 -1.04 -9.78 14.97
N ASN A 99 -2.06 -8.93 14.83
CA ASN A 99 -2.98 -8.73 15.92
C ASN A 99 -3.70 -10.08 16.09
N ALA A 100 -3.77 -10.60 17.30
CA ALA A 100 -4.32 -11.94 17.57
C ALA A 100 -5.85 -11.96 17.42
N ARG A 101 -6.40 -11.17 16.48
CA ARG A 101 -7.81 -10.89 16.25
C ARG A 101 -8.55 -10.34 17.47
N GLN A 102 -8.02 -9.27 18.06
CA GLN A 102 -8.81 -8.37 18.91
C GLN A 102 -9.42 -7.28 18.03
N GLN A 103 -10.52 -7.59 17.35
CA GLN A 103 -11.38 -6.62 16.65
C GLN A 103 -12.84 -6.94 16.92
#